data_AF-A0A6J1V397-F1
#
_entry.id   AF-A0A6J1V397-F1
#
_cell.length_a   1.000
_cell.length_b   1.000
_cell.length_c   1.000
_cell.angle_alpha   90.00
_cell.angle_beta   90.00
_cell.angle_gamma   90.00
#
_symmetry.space_group_name_H-M   'P 1'
#
loop_
_entity.id
_entity.type
_entity.pdbx_description
1 polymer ?
#
loop_
_entity_poly.entity_id
_entity_poly.type
_entity_poly.pdbx_seq_one_letter_code
_entity_poly.pdbx_strand_id
1 'polypeptide(L)'
;MASSEHKKPLTHAALREKLLKEEEMLAKFKEFSKFLQRSKHDRDMCLELKSQEDRCFARSRKRHQTEMKEEMHYANKQLMMLRRAALKNLLSIEHLQYQLEFNHLGMSFYAERL
;
A
#
# COMPACT_ATOMS: atom_id res chain seq x y z
N MET A 1 43.77 -62.38 -28.39
CA MET A 1 43.99 -61.71 -29.69
C MET A 1 43.39 -60.32 -29.58
N ALA A 2 44.18 -59.35 -29.12
CA ALA A 2 43.76 -57.96 -28.94
C ALA A 2 44.00 -57.22 -30.26
N SER A 3 42.94 -56.86 -30.97
CA SER A 3 43.05 -55.98 -32.15
C SER A 3 43.24 -54.54 -31.68
N SER A 4 44.46 -54.04 -31.85
CA SER A 4 44.80 -52.64 -31.67
C SER A 4 44.20 -51.81 -32.80
N GLU A 5 43.13 -51.05 -32.51
CA GLU A 5 42.63 -50.04 -33.44
C GLU A 5 43.65 -48.89 -33.53
N HIS A 6 44.46 -48.91 -34.59
CA HIS A 6 45.29 -47.78 -34.98
C HIS A 6 44.39 -46.60 -35.40
N LYS A 7 44.19 -45.65 -34.49
CA LYS A 7 43.65 -44.33 -34.82
C LYS A 7 44.63 -43.62 -35.77
N LYS A 8 44.24 -43.49 -37.04
CA LYS A 8 44.94 -42.65 -38.02
C LYS A 8 45.09 -41.22 -37.46
N PRO A 9 46.25 -40.55 -37.60
CA PRO A 9 46.42 -39.19 -37.14
C PRO A 9 45.44 -38.28 -37.89
N LEU A 10 44.62 -37.53 -37.15
CA LEU A 10 43.73 -36.53 -37.74
C LEU A 10 44.57 -35.51 -38.53
N THR A 11 44.18 -35.23 -39.77
CA THR A 11 44.76 -34.13 -40.54
C THR A 11 44.55 -32.81 -39.80
N HIS A 12 45.57 -31.96 -39.78
CA HIS A 12 45.58 -30.68 -39.06
C HIS A 12 44.39 -29.76 -39.40
N ALA A 13 43.87 -29.84 -40.63
CA ALA A 13 42.68 -29.12 -41.06
C ALA A 13 41.39 -29.58 -40.32
N ALA A 14 41.21 -30.88 -40.13
CA ALA A 14 40.05 -31.43 -39.42
C ALA A 14 40.08 -31.12 -37.91
N LEU A 15 41.28 -30.96 -37.34
CA LEU A 15 41.46 -30.47 -35.96
C LEU A 15 41.07 -29.00 -35.82
N ARG A 16 41.46 -28.16 -36.78
CA ARG A 16 41.10 -26.73 -36.80
C ARG A 16 39.58 -26.50 -36.90
N GLU A 17 38.88 -27.25 -37.74
CA GLU A 17 37.42 -27.13 -37.84
C GLU A 17 36.70 -27.54 -36.55
N LYS A 18 37.24 -28.51 -35.80
CA LYS A 18 36.68 -28.90 -34.50
C LYS A 18 36.90 -27.81 -33.45
N LEU A 19 38.09 -27.22 -33.41
CA LEU A 19 38.40 -26.12 -32.50
C LEU A 19 37.49 -24.91 -32.76
N LEU A 20 37.27 -24.54 -34.02
CA LEU A 20 36.35 -23.44 -34.37
C LEU A 20 34.92 -23.72 -33.89
N LYS A 21 34.42 -24.95 -34.07
CA LYS A 21 33.09 -25.35 -33.57
C LYS A 21 33.02 -25.30 -32.04
N GLU A 22 34.07 -25.69 -31.34
CA GLU A 22 34.15 -25.61 -29.88
C GLU A 22 34.18 -24.14 -29.41
N GLU A 23 34.93 -23.27 -30.08
CA GLU A 23 34.95 -21.83 -29.81
C GLU A 23 33.59 -21.17 -30.02
N GLU A 24 32.88 -21.50 -31.11
CA GLU A 24 31.52 -21.04 -31.36
C GLU A 24 30.53 -21.49 -30.27
N MET A 25 30.65 -22.74 -29.82
CA MET A 25 29.83 -23.29 -28.74
C MET A 25 30.12 -22.59 -27.41
N LEU A 26 31.39 -22.32 -27.11
CA LEU A 26 31.79 -21.54 -25.93
C LEU A 26 31.29 -20.11 -26.00
N ALA A 27 31.33 -19.47 -27.17
CA ALA A 27 30.77 -18.13 -27.37
C ALA A 27 29.26 -18.12 -27.12
N LYS A 28 28.51 -19.08 -27.68
CA LYS A 28 27.08 -19.25 -27.43
C LYS A 28 26.79 -19.45 -25.95
N PHE A 29 27.56 -20.30 -25.25
CA PHE A 29 27.38 -20.54 -23.82
C PHE A 29 27.59 -19.27 -22.98
N LYS A 30 28.57 -18.43 -23.34
CA LYS A 30 28.80 -17.13 -22.68
C LYS A 30 27.63 -16.17 -22.90
N GLU A 31 27.03 -16.15 -24.08
CA GLU A 31 25.84 -15.32 -24.31
C GLU A 31 24.62 -15.83 -23.53
N PHE A 32 24.43 -17.15 -23.45
CA PHE A 32 23.38 -17.74 -22.61
C PHE A 32 23.58 -17.44 -21.13
N SER A 33 24.81 -17.48 -20.61
CA SER A 33 25.06 -17.16 -19.20
C SER A 33 24.77 -15.69 -18.88
N LYS A 34 25.15 -14.77 -19.77
CA LYS A 34 24.77 -13.34 -19.66
C LYS A 34 23.26 -13.15 -19.71
N PHE A 35 22.57 -13.85 -20.61
CA PHE A 35 21.11 -13.80 -20.70
C PHE A 35 20.45 -14.26 -19.39
N LEU A 36 20.92 -15.37 -18.81
CA LEU A 36 20.41 -15.84 -17.52
C LEU A 36 20.66 -14.84 -16.38
N GLN A 37 21.82 -14.19 -16.36
CA GLN A 37 22.12 -13.15 -15.37
C GLN A 37 21.16 -11.96 -15.50
N ARG A 38 20.92 -11.49 -16.74
CA ARG A 38 19.94 -10.41 -17.00
C ARG A 38 18.54 -10.81 -16.56
N SER A 39 18.09 -12.00 -16.95
CA SER A 39 16.76 -12.50 -16.57
C SER A 39 16.57 -12.63 -15.06
N LYS A 40 17.62 -13.03 -14.32
CA LYS A 40 17.59 -13.01 -12.84
C LYS A 40 17.48 -11.59 -12.30
N HIS A 41 18.29 -10.67 -12.81
CA HIS A 41 18.26 -9.28 -12.39
C HIS A 41 16.89 -8.65 -12.65
N ASP A 42 16.30 -8.86 -13.82
CA ASP A 42 14.97 -8.34 -14.18
C ASP A 42 13.90 -8.91 -13.24
N ARG A 43 13.99 -10.20 -12.90
CA ARG A 43 13.08 -10.83 -11.93
C ARG A 43 13.20 -10.20 -10.55
N ASP A 44 14.42 -10.01 -10.05
CA ASP A 44 14.66 -9.41 -8.74
C ASP A 44 14.15 -7.96 -8.71
N MET A 45 14.38 -7.20 -9.78
CA MET A 45 13.85 -5.84 -9.94
C MET A 45 12.32 -5.81 -9.92
N CYS A 46 11.65 -6.72 -10.63
CA CYS A 46 10.20 -6.82 -10.60
C CYS A 46 9.66 -7.14 -9.20
N LEU A 47 10.35 -8.00 -8.43
CA LEU A 47 9.96 -8.33 -7.06
C LEU A 47 10.13 -7.13 -6.12
N GLU A 48 11.22 -6.39 -6.25
CA GLU A 48 11.46 -5.17 -5.47
C GLU A 48 10.42 -4.09 -5.77
N LEU A 49 10.10 -3.86 -7.05
CA LEU A 49 9.06 -2.91 -7.46
C LEU A 49 7.70 -3.29 -6.86
N LYS A 50 7.32 -4.56 -6.93
CA LYS A 50 6.08 -5.05 -6.32
C LYS A 50 6.07 -4.83 -4.81
N SER A 51 7.17 -5.15 -4.11
CA SER A 51 7.28 -4.91 -2.67
C SER A 51 7.17 -3.43 -2.33
N GLN A 52 7.76 -2.56 -3.15
CA GLN A 52 7.67 -1.11 -2.99
C GLN A 52 6.24 -0.61 -3.18
N GLU A 53 5.54 -1.07 -4.23
CA GLU A 53 4.14 -0.76 -4.48
C GLU A 53 3.27 -1.16 -3.29
N ASP A 54 3.40 -2.40 -2.80
CA ASP A 54 2.66 -2.90 -1.65
C ASP A 54 2.86 -2.02 -0.41
N ARG A 55 4.10 -1.60 -0.14
CA ARG A 55 4.42 -0.67 0.98
C ARG A 55 3.78 0.70 0.76
N CYS A 56 3.80 1.22 -0.47
CA CYS A 56 3.17 2.49 -0.81
C CYS A 56 1.65 2.44 -0.64
N PHE A 57 1.00 1.38 -1.12
CA PHE A 57 -0.43 1.16 -0.94
C PHE A 57 -0.80 1.01 0.53
N ALA A 58 -0.04 0.24 1.31
CA ALA A 58 -0.27 0.10 2.74
C ALA A 58 -0.16 1.44 3.49
N ARG A 59 0.84 2.27 3.15
CA ARG A 59 1.00 3.62 3.72
C ARG A 59 -0.15 4.53 3.33
N SER A 60 -0.51 4.56 2.04
CA SER A 60 -1.61 5.38 1.53
C SER A 60 -2.94 5.02 2.21
N ARG A 61 -3.24 3.71 2.31
CA ARG A 61 -4.43 3.22 3.01
C ARG A 61 -4.46 3.66 4.48
N LYS A 62 -3.34 3.53 5.21
CA LYS A 62 -3.26 3.99 6.61
C LYS A 62 -3.50 5.49 6.72
N ARG A 63 -2.88 6.27 5.84
CA ARG A 63 -3.05 7.73 5.80
C ARG A 63 -4.51 8.10 5.58
N HIS A 64 -5.16 7.53 4.56
CA HIS A 64 -6.57 7.78 4.30
C HIS A 64 -7.48 7.36 5.46
N GLN A 65 -7.19 6.25 6.14
CA GLN A 65 -7.94 5.85 7.33
C GLN A 65 -7.79 6.86 8.48
N THR A 66 -6.60 7.43 8.67
CA THR A 66 -6.39 8.47 9.68
C THR A 66 -7.12 9.77 9.31
N GLU A 67 -6.97 10.25 8.08
CA GLU A 67 -7.66 11.45 7.57
C GLU A 67 -9.18 11.31 7.72
N MET A 68 -9.75 10.18 7.31
CA MET A 68 -11.17 9.90 7.45
C MET A 68 -11.65 9.91 8.91
N LYS A 69 -10.84 9.36 9.83
CA LYS A 69 -11.17 9.37 11.27
C LYS A 69 -11.19 10.79 11.84
N GLU A 70 -10.23 11.62 11.43
CA GLU A 70 -10.16 13.03 11.85
C GLU A 70 -11.35 13.82 11.30
N GLU A 71 -11.67 13.66 10.02
CA GLU A 71 -12.85 14.29 9.40
C GLU A 71 -14.15 13.89 10.10
N MET A 72 -14.33 12.58 10.38
CA MET A 72 -15.49 12.11 11.14
C MET A 72 -15.52 12.69 12.56
N HIS A 73 -14.37 12.80 13.22
CA HIS A 73 -14.30 13.39 14.57
C HIS A 73 -14.78 14.85 14.54
N TYR A 74 -14.28 15.66 13.60
CA TYR A 74 -14.69 17.05 13.47
C TYR A 74 -16.17 17.17 13.09
N ALA A 75 -16.67 16.37 12.14
CA ALA A 75 -18.08 16.36 11.76
C ALA A 75 -19.00 16.03 12.95
N ASN A 76 -18.65 15.01 13.74
CA ASN A 76 -19.38 14.65 14.94
C ASN A 76 -19.36 15.75 16.00
N LYS A 77 -18.21 16.41 16.19
CA LYS A 77 -18.10 17.56 17.10
C LYS A 77 -19.04 18.69 16.67
N GLN A 78 -19.06 19.04 15.38
CA GLN A 78 -19.96 20.07 14.86
C GLN A 78 -21.43 19.68 15.03
N LEU A 79 -21.79 18.43 14.71
CA LEU A 79 -23.14 17.91 14.91
C LEU A 79 -23.58 17.97 16.37
N MET A 80 -22.71 17.60 17.31
CA MET A 80 -22.99 17.70 18.74
C MET A 80 -23.23 19.14 19.19
N MET A 81 -22.43 20.10 18.70
CA MET A 81 -22.61 21.51 19.03
C MET A 81 -23.96 22.03 18.52
N LEU A 82 -24.32 21.69 17.28
CA LEU A 82 -25.62 22.04 16.70
C LEU A 82 -26.78 21.44 17.50
N ARG A 83 -26.70 20.16 17.86
CA ARG A 83 -27.73 19.50 18.70
C ARG A 83 -27.87 20.15 20.07
N ARG A 84 -26.74 20.48 20.72
CA ARG A 84 -26.76 21.19 22.01
C ARG A 84 -27.39 22.57 21.89
N ALA A 85 -27.07 23.32 20.84
CA ALA A 85 -27.66 24.64 20.60
C ALA A 85 -29.18 24.54 20.36
N ALA A 86 -29.61 23.59 19.53
CA ALA A 86 -31.03 23.33 19.27
C ALA A 86 -31.79 22.94 20.55
N LEU A 87 -31.21 22.03 21.35
CA LEU A 87 -31.79 21.63 22.64
C LEU A 87 -31.90 22.80 23.61
N LYS A 88 -30.83 23.61 23.74
CA LYS A 88 -30.87 24.81 24.59
C LYS A 88 -31.98 25.76 24.16
N ASN A 89 -32.17 25.95 22.85
CA ASN A 89 -33.24 26.80 22.33
C ASN A 89 -34.62 26.27 22.72
N LEU A 90 -34.88 24.98 22.49
CA LEU A 90 -36.15 24.33 22.88
C LEU A 90 -36.43 24.48 24.38
N LEU A 91 -35.46 24.15 25.22
CA LEU A 91 -35.61 24.26 26.67
C LEU A 91 -35.81 25.71 27.13
N SER A 92 -35.20 26.69 26.45
CA SER A 92 -35.41 28.10 26.79
C SER A 92 -36.83 28.57 26.45
N ILE A 93 -37.40 28.08 25.35
CA ILE A 93 -38.77 28.37 24.95
C ILE A 93 -39.74 27.73 25.94
N GLU A 94 -39.55 26.46 26.26
CA GLU A 94 -40.37 25.74 27.25
C GLU A 94 -40.28 26.40 28.63
N HIS A 95 -39.08 26.79 29.07
CA HIS A 95 -38.89 27.48 30.34
C HIS A 95 -39.67 28.80 30.39
N LEU A 96 -39.61 29.60 29.32
CA LEU A 96 -40.35 30.85 29.22
C LEU A 96 -41.87 30.60 29.29
N GLN A 97 -42.36 29.58 28.57
CA GLN A 97 -43.76 29.19 28.62
C GLN A 97 -44.19 28.85 30.05
N TYR A 98 -43.46 27.96 30.73
CA TYR A 98 -43.79 27.58 32.11
C TYR A 98 -43.68 28.74 33.09
N GLN A 99 -42.74 29.66 32.87
CA GLN A 99 -42.60 30.83 33.71
C GLN A 99 -43.85 31.72 33.61
N LEU A 100 -44.41 31.91 32.41
CA LEU A 100 -45.65 32.64 32.22
C LEU A 100 -46.84 31.95 32.88
N GLU A 101 -46.94 30.62 32.73
CA GLU A 101 -47.99 29.82 33.37
C GLU A 101 -47.92 29.91 34.91
N PHE A 102 -46.72 29.81 35.49
CA PHE A 102 -46.53 29.94 36.93
C PHE A 102 -46.84 31.35 37.44
N ASN A 103 -46.41 32.39 36.72
CA ASN A 103 -46.72 33.76 37.09
C ASN A 103 -48.25 34.00 37.14
N HIS A 104 -49.02 33.37 36.26
CA HIS A 104 -50.49 33.44 36.30
C HIS A 104 -51.08 32.80 37.56
N LEU A 105 -50.41 31.76 38.09
CA LEU A 105 -50.76 31.09 39.35
C LEU A 105 -50.18 31.80 40.59
N GLY A 106 -49.47 32.92 40.42
CA GLY A 106 -48.77 33.61 41.51
C GLY A 106 -47.55 32.86 42.05
N MET A 107 -47.04 31.87 41.31
CA MET A 107 -45.83 31.11 41.61
C MET A 107 -44.68 31.55 40.71
N SER A 108 -43.44 31.24 41.09
CA SER A 108 -42.26 31.50 40.26
C SER A 108 -41.24 30.38 40.40
N PHE A 109 -40.38 30.22 39.39
CA PHE A 109 -39.21 29.36 39.51
C PHE A 109 -38.27 29.87 40.60
N TYR A 110 -37.59 28.93 41.26
CA TYR A 110 -36.48 29.25 42.15
C TYR A 110 -35.30 29.79 41.34
N ALA A 111 -34.77 30.93 41.76
CA ALA A 111 -33.58 31.53 41.19
C ALA A 111 -32.56 31.77 42.32
N GLU A 112 -31.43 31.08 42.24
CA GLU A 112 -30.32 31.31 43.14
C GLU A 112 -29.72 32.69 42.82
N ARG A 113 -29.68 33.58 43.82
CA ARG A 113 -29.05 34.89 43.69
C ARG A 113 -27.56 34.74 44.02
N LEU A 114 -26.71 35.08 43.05
CA LEU A 114 -25.26 35.21 43.23
C LEU A 114 -24.92 36.38 44.16
#